data_AF-A0A8B5Y281-F1
#
_entry.id   AF-A0A8B5Y281-F1
#
_cell.length_a   1.000
_cell.length_b   1.000
_cell.length_c   1.000
_cell.angle_alpha   90.00
_cell.angle_beta   90.00
_cell.angle_gamma   90.00
#
_symmetry.space_group_name_H-M   'P 1'
#
loop_
_entity.id
_entity.type
_entity.pdbx_description
1 polymer ?
#
loop_
_entity_poly.entity_id
_entity_poly.type
_entity_poly.pdbx_seq_one_letter_code
_entity_poly.pdbx_strand_id
1 'polypeptide(L)'
;MSSVYDTKEKVHKRALEAVGKTLGEIDVRSTKNVKNKSYPGNVIEQVWFDHPADNYAEPDFPEAGVELKVTPIDKQTKHAKFIAGERLVLNKINYQNEYGKTFEQSSFWHKNKLIELIQYYRRDVSHKKKFSSGEMIEDKTKFRVSYANLLSMTELQDFGIPKDTVIEIPEKDLEIIKQDWEKISEYINSGKAEQLSEGLTNYLGACTKSATGDDFTKQKHTDVPAKPRAYSFKSKFINELINNHIIGQDHTEAINSIVKDVSELEKKTLEEIIVSRFTPYYGMKQSELIHKLGIKVDKSQTQKNFNNMIIRGILNLPTTTDEVTSEEIEKAEISLKTVTLRKGQPKEHFKFMGIPSFIELVDESWEESKVYDFLDRQKFLLLVFNDYNNKKKGSKSYEKNPEKIILIGAKFWNMPIPDIDGPVKRVWKTEVEKLKNGVELTFTKNNRIRINNNFIKPSLEDILLLRPDANVAQYRSTYYKDVVAKGIPKKELMNNSRKLPHPAKWIYRPESEKENFADDYMTKQAWWLSKEYIYEQIKDLL
;
A
#
# COMPACT_ATOMS: atom_id res chain seq x y z
N MET A 1 -3.11 -1.55 -45.78
CA MET A 1 -1.71 -1.09 -45.60
C MET A 1 -1.14 -1.92 -44.45
N SER A 2 0.06 -2.48 -44.58
CA SER A 2 0.69 -3.22 -43.48
C SER A 2 0.92 -2.27 -42.31
N SER A 3 0.54 -2.66 -41.09
CA SER A 3 0.90 -1.92 -39.88
C SER A 3 2.42 -1.80 -39.80
N VAL A 4 2.95 -0.62 -39.48
CA VAL A 4 4.41 -0.40 -39.31
C VAL A 4 4.95 -1.26 -38.14
N TYR A 5 4.08 -1.57 -37.19
CA TYR A 5 4.37 -2.28 -35.95
C TYR A 5 3.66 -3.64 -35.92
N ASP A 6 3.89 -4.44 -36.96
CA ASP A 6 3.29 -5.76 -37.15
C ASP A 6 4.03 -6.91 -36.44
N THR A 7 5.20 -6.65 -35.86
CA THR A 7 5.96 -7.62 -35.07
C THR A 7 6.47 -7.03 -33.76
N LYS A 8 6.71 -7.89 -32.77
CA LYS A 8 7.19 -7.50 -31.43
C LYS A 8 8.56 -6.81 -31.51
N GLU A 9 9.42 -7.25 -32.43
CA GLU A 9 10.76 -6.70 -32.65
C GLU A 9 10.68 -5.27 -33.18
N LYS A 10 9.74 -4.98 -34.08
CA LYS A 10 9.55 -3.61 -34.59
C LYS A 10 9.01 -2.68 -33.52
N VAL A 11 8.05 -3.15 -32.71
CA VAL A 11 7.53 -2.41 -31.55
C VAL A 11 8.67 -2.11 -30.57
N HIS A 12 9.41 -3.14 -30.17
CA HIS A 12 10.46 -3.02 -29.17
C HIS A 12 11.64 -2.18 -29.65
N LYS A 13 12.08 -2.35 -30.90
CA LYS A 13 13.11 -1.50 -31.50
C LYS A 13 12.69 -0.03 -31.50
N ARG A 14 11.43 0.25 -31.83
CA ARG A 14 10.90 1.62 -31.77
C ARG A 14 10.88 2.16 -30.34
N ALA A 15 10.58 1.34 -29.35
CA ALA A 15 10.64 1.73 -27.95
C ALA A 15 12.08 2.06 -27.50
N LEU A 16 13.06 1.24 -27.89
CA LEU A 16 14.49 1.47 -27.60
C LEU A 16 15.01 2.79 -28.21
N GLU A 17 14.54 3.18 -29.39
CA GLU A 17 14.88 4.48 -29.99
C GLU A 17 14.41 5.69 -29.16
N ALA A 18 13.41 5.52 -28.28
CA ALA A 18 12.96 6.57 -27.36
C ALA A 18 13.90 6.75 -26.16
N VAL A 19 14.65 5.70 -25.80
CA VAL A 19 15.51 5.70 -24.61
C VAL A 19 16.54 6.83 -24.71
N GLY A 20 16.66 7.58 -23.61
CA GLY A 20 17.52 8.75 -23.53
C GLY A 20 16.87 10.04 -24.02
N LYS A 21 15.72 10.03 -24.71
CA LYS A 21 15.01 11.25 -25.11
C LYS A 21 14.12 11.78 -24.00
N THR A 22 13.98 13.10 -23.93
CA THR A 22 12.96 13.76 -23.11
C THR A 22 11.62 13.82 -23.83
N LEU A 23 10.52 13.90 -23.09
CA LEU A 23 9.19 14.02 -23.69
C LEU A 23 9.05 15.29 -24.55
N GLY A 24 9.75 16.37 -24.20
CA GLY A 24 9.81 17.59 -25.03
C GLY A 24 10.60 17.42 -26.33
N GLU A 25 11.63 16.57 -26.35
CA GLU A 25 12.36 16.20 -27.58
C GLU A 25 11.55 15.25 -28.47
N ILE A 26 10.59 14.52 -27.91
CA ILE A 26 9.65 13.68 -28.66
C ILE A 26 8.51 14.55 -29.22
N ASP A 27 7.85 15.33 -28.37
CA ASP A 27 6.76 16.25 -28.75
C ASP A 27 7.28 17.66 -29.06
N VAL A 28 8.21 17.77 -30.01
CA VAL A 28 8.89 19.03 -30.38
C VAL A 28 7.89 20.12 -30.78
N ARG A 29 6.77 19.73 -31.36
CA ARG A 29 5.70 20.64 -31.82
C ARG A 29 4.69 20.99 -30.71
N SER A 30 4.89 20.48 -29.48
CA SER A 30 3.98 20.68 -28.34
C SER A 30 2.53 20.34 -28.66
N THR A 31 2.32 19.21 -29.34
CA THR A 31 1.01 18.75 -29.80
C THR A 31 0.13 18.24 -28.65
N LYS A 32 0.72 17.88 -27.50
CA LYS A 32 -0.01 17.38 -26.33
C LYS A 32 -0.01 18.41 -25.19
N ASN A 33 -1.09 18.42 -24.41
CA ASN A 33 -1.21 19.33 -23.27
C ASN A 33 -0.39 18.83 -22.07
N VAL A 34 0.74 19.49 -21.79
CA VAL A 34 1.66 19.20 -20.67
C VAL A 34 0.99 19.23 -19.30
N LYS A 35 -0.12 19.97 -19.14
CA LYS A 35 -0.85 20.04 -17.86
C LYS A 35 -1.60 18.74 -17.56
N ASN A 36 -1.98 17.96 -18.57
CA ASN A 36 -2.73 16.71 -18.38
C ASN A 36 -1.90 15.66 -17.64
N LYS A 37 -2.49 14.97 -16.65
CA LYS A 37 -1.82 13.87 -15.92
C LYS A 37 -1.31 12.78 -16.89
N SER A 38 -2.07 12.48 -17.94
CA SER A 38 -1.74 11.51 -18.99
C SER A 38 -0.75 12.00 -20.06
N TYR A 39 -0.17 13.20 -19.93
CA TYR A 39 0.77 13.74 -20.93
C TYR A 39 1.90 12.76 -21.32
N PRO A 40 2.59 12.08 -20.38
CA PRO A 40 3.63 11.12 -20.74
C PRO A 40 3.14 9.98 -21.63
N GLY A 41 2.00 9.37 -21.30
CA GLY A 41 1.38 8.33 -22.12
C GLY A 41 1.03 8.85 -23.52
N ASN A 42 0.29 9.97 -23.58
CA ASN A 42 -0.15 10.56 -24.85
C ASN A 42 1.01 10.92 -25.80
N VAL A 43 2.15 11.38 -25.26
CA VAL A 43 3.32 11.73 -26.07
C VAL A 43 3.92 10.46 -26.69
N ILE A 44 4.12 9.42 -25.89
CA ILE A 44 4.72 8.17 -26.39
C ILE A 44 3.74 7.48 -27.35
N GLU A 45 2.49 7.28 -26.97
CA GLU A 45 1.49 6.59 -27.80
C GLU A 45 1.25 7.33 -29.12
N GLN A 46 0.82 8.60 -29.05
CA GLN A 46 0.28 9.31 -30.21
C GLN A 46 1.31 10.14 -30.99
N VAL A 47 2.52 10.37 -30.44
CA VAL A 47 3.58 11.11 -31.16
C VAL A 47 4.73 10.17 -31.52
N TRP A 48 5.17 9.32 -30.58
CA TRP A 48 6.31 8.44 -30.84
C TRP A 48 5.94 7.21 -31.68
N PHE A 49 4.79 6.59 -31.39
CA PHE A 49 4.28 5.42 -32.13
C PHE A 49 3.20 5.76 -33.15
N ASP A 50 2.77 7.02 -33.26
CA ASP A 50 1.66 7.42 -34.13
C ASP A 50 0.39 6.57 -33.92
N HIS A 51 0.20 6.09 -32.68
CA HIS A 51 -0.93 5.26 -32.31
C HIS A 51 -2.08 6.15 -31.80
N PRO A 52 -3.27 6.12 -32.44
CA PRO A 52 -4.40 6.94 -32.04
C PRO A 52 -4.96 6.55 -30.66
N ALA A 53 -5.67 7.48 -30.02
CA ALA A 53 -6.29 7.24 -28.72
C ALA A 53 -7.56 6.40 -28.86
N ASP A 54 -7.42 5.07 -28.84
CA ASP A 54 -8.53 4.14 -29.04
C ASP A 54 -8.86 3.35 -27.77
N ASN A 55 -10.09 2.84 -27.66
CA ASN A 55 -10.55 2.05 -26.50
C ASN A 55 -10.81 0.58 -26.88
N TYR A 56 -9.97 0.01 -27.75
CA TYR A 56 -10.14 -1.36 -28.21
C TYR A 56 -9.83 -2.39 -27.12
N ALA A 57 -10.51 -3.53 -27.22
CA ALA A 57 -10.28 -4.69 -26.36
C ALA A 57 -8.96 -5.41 -26.70
N GLU A 58 -8.45 -5.21 -27.91
CA GLU A 58 -7.19 -5.78 -28.40
C GLU A 58 -5.97 -5.01 -27.84
N PRO A 59 -4.76 -5.62 -27.89
CA PRO A 59 -3.52 -4.90 -27.63
C PRO A 59 -3.36 -3.67 -28.53
N ASP A 60 -2.59 -2.67 -28.07
CA ASP A 60 -2.30 -1.45 -28.86
C ASP A 60 -1.66 -1.76 -30.23
N PHE A 61 -0.90 -2.85 -30.34
CA PHE A 61 -0.38 -3.40 -31.60
C PHE A 61 -0.91 -4.83 -31.83
N PRO A 62 -2.13 -5.00 -32.37
CA PRO A 62 -2.79 -6.30 -32.48
C PRO A 62 -2.01 -7.32 -33.30
N GLU A 63 -1.41 -6.91 -34.42
CA GLU A 63 -0.63 -7.81 -35.29
C GLU A 63 0.63 -8.33 -34.59
N ALA A 64 1.28 -7.50 -33.77
CA ALA A 64 2.41 -7.89 -32.93
C ALA A 64 1.98 -8.65 -31.66
N GLY A 65 0.71 -8.48 -31.26
CA GLY A 65 0.18 -8.96 -29.98
C GLY A 65 0.82 -8.27 -28.78
N VAL A 66 1.15 -6.97 -28.89
CA VAL A 66 1.86 -6.19 -27.86
C VAL A 66 1.01 -5.02 -27.39
N GLU A 67 0.87 -4.89 -26.07
CA GLU A 67 0.28 -3.71 -25.42
C GLU A 67 1.36 -2.70 -25.08
N LEU A 68 1.10 -1.40 -25.24
CA LEU A 68 2.00 -0.34 -24.84
C LEU A 68 1.62 0.19 -23.45
N LYS A 69 2.60 0.30 -22.56
CA LYS A 69 2.41 0.93 -21.24
C LYS A 69 3.52 1.90 -20.92
N VAL A 70 3.15 3.09 -20.51
CA VAL A 70 4.07 4.17 -20.13
C VAL A 70 3.93 4.43 -18.63
N THR A 71 5.01 4.27 -17.87
CA THR A 71 4.97 4.37 -16.40
C THR A 71 6.13 5.20 -15.84
N PRO A 72 5.92 5.99 -14.78
CA PRO A 72 7.00 6.72 -14.12
C PRO A 72 7.89 5.78 -13.29
N ILE A 73 9.17 6.14 -13.20
CA ILE A 73 10.09 5.71 -12.14
C ILE A 73 10.54 6.92 -11.31
N ASP A 74 10.63 6.74 -10.00
CA ASP A 74 11.14 7.71 -9.04
C ASP A 74 12.47 7.20 -8.46
N LYS A 75 13.37 8.12 -8.07
CA LYS A 75 14.63 7.78 -7.39
C LYS A 75 14.49 7.86 -5.88
N GLN A 76 14.89 6.80 -5.17
CA GLN A 76 15.00 6.81 -3.71
C GLN A 76 16.28 7.49 -3.22
N THR A 77 16.14 8.28 -2.16
CA THR A 77 17.25 9.05 -1.57
C THR A 77 18.26 8.19 -0.80
N LYS A 78 17.81 7.12 -0.12
CA LYS A 78 18.67 6.35 0.81
C LYS A 78 19.62 5.35 0.15
N HIS A 79 19.32 4.90 -1.08
CA HIS A 79 20.07 3.82 -1.73
C HIS A 79 20.32 4.07 -3.23
N ALA A 80 20.00 5.27 -3.74
CA ALA A 80 20.02 5.60 -5.17
C ALA A 80 19.26 4.61 -6.10
N LYS A 81 18.35 3.80 -5.53
CA LYS A 81 17.51 2.80 -6.21
C LYS A 81 16.35 3.46 -6.96
N PHE A 82 16.01 2.95 -8.14
CA PHE A 82 14.79 3.34 -8.85
C PHE A 82 13.60 2.52 -8.37
N ILE A 83 12.45 3.17 -8.26
CA ILE A 83 11.18 2.52 -7.93
C ILE A 83 10.09 2.95 -8.92
N ALA A 84 9.20 2.04 -9.30
CA ALA A 84 7.93 2.33 -9.92
C ALA A 84 7.21 3.44 -9.13
N GLY A 85 6.87 4.52 -9.83
CA GLY A 85 6.25 5.70 -9.25
C GLY A 85 4.77 5.52 -8.93
N GLU A 86 4.13 4.49 -9.50
CA GLU A 86 2.72 4.13 -9.34
C GLU A 86 2.47 2.66 -9.71
N ARG A 87 1.23 2.19 -9.52
CA ARG A 87 0.78 0.86 -9.95
C ARG A 87 0.64 0.84 -11.48
N LEU A 88 0.88 -0.30 -12.12
CA LEU A 88 0.74 -0.42 -13.57
C LEU A 88 -0.71 -0.79 -13.92
N VAL A 89 -1.50 0.19 -14.33
CA VAL A 89 -2.91 0.00 -14.72
C VAL A 89 -2.98 -0.63 -16.12
N LEU A 90 -3.79 -1.67 -16.26
CA LEU A 90 -3.98 -2.46 -17.49
C LEU A 90 -5.36 -2.18 -18.10
N ASN A 91 -5.98 -3.19 -18.72
CA ASN A 91 -7.30 -3.07 -19.32
C ASN A 91 -8.44 -2.99 -18.28
N LYS A 92 -9.53 -2.33 -18.65
CA LYS A 92 -10.76 -2.25 -17.85
C LYS A 92 -11.37 -3.65 -17.70
N ILE A 93 -11.88 -3.95 -16.51
CA ILE A 93 -12.66 -5.16 -16.25
C ILE A 93 -14.10 -4.89 -16.71
N ASN A 94 -14.54 -5.60 -17.75
CA ASN A 94 -15.95 -5.61 -18.14
C ASN A 94 -16.62 -6.83 -17.49
N TYR A 95 -17.29 -6.64 -16.36
CA TYR A 95 -17.88 -7.73 -15.59
C TYR A 95 -18.87 -8.60 -16.38
N GLN A 96 -19.56 -8.03 -17.37
CA GLN A 96 -20.50 -8.80 -18.19
C GLN A 96 -19.80 -9.67 -19.23
N ASN A 97 -18.70 -9.19 -19.80
CA ASN A 97 -17.92 -9.89 -20.81
C ASN A 97 -16.89 -10.85 -20.20
N GLU A 98 -16.41 -10.58 -18.99
CA GLU A 98 -15.47 -11.45 -18.28
C GLU A 98 -16.13 -12.68 -17.67
N TYR A 99 -17.46 -12.64 -17.48
CA TYR A 99 -18.24 -13.74 -16.95
C TYR A 99 -18.02 -15.05 -17.74
N GLY A 100 -17.74 -16.14 -17.02
CA GLY A 100 -17.65 -17.49 -17.56
C GLY A 100 -16.40 -17.80 -18.38
N LYS A 101 -15.42 -16.88 -18.47
CA LYS A 101 -14.17 -17.11 -19.19
C LYS A 101 -13.18 -17.94 -18.36
N THR A 102 -12.24 -18.60 -19.03
CA THR A 102 -10.99 -19.09 -18.41
C THR A 102 -9.91 -18.01 -18.43
N PHE A 103 -8.78 -18.25 -17.75
CA PHE A 103 -7.65 -17.32 -17.72
C PHE A 103 -7.16 -16.98 -19.13
N GLU A 104 -6.96 -17.99 -19.99
CA GLU A 104 -6.44 -17.83 -21.35
C GLU A 104 -7.45 -17.17 -22.30
N GLN A 105 -8.74 -17.20 -21.97
CA GLN A 105 -9.82 -16.53 -22.71
C GLN A 105 -10.09 -15.10 -22.19
N SER A 106 -9.52 -14.74 -21.04
CA SER A 106 -9.77 -13.48 -20.37
C SER A 106 -9.27 -12.28 -21.17
N SER A 107 -9.96 -11.14 -21.06
CA SER A 107 -9.43 -9.91 -21.66
C SER A 107 -8.10 -9.50 -21.05
N PHE A 108 -7.84 -9.88 -19.78
CA PHE A 108 -6.55 -9.70 -19.14
C PHE A 108 -5.44 -10.43 -19.91
N TRP A 109 -5.56 -11.73 -20.14
CA TRP A 109 -4.52 -12.52 -20.79
C TRP A 109 -4.31 -12.09 -22.24
N HIS A 110 -5.41 -11.95 -23.00
CA HIS A 110 -5.35 -11.57 -24.42
C HIS A 110 -4.62 -10.26 -24.64
N LYS A 111 -4.87 -9.26 -23.78
CA LYS A 111 -4.31 -7.92 -23.92
C LYS A 111 -2.92 -7.79 -23.30
N ASN A 112 -2.63 -8.47 -22.19
CA ASN A 112 -1.46 -8.16 -21.36
C ASN A 112 -0.36 -9.22 -21.34
N LYS A 113 -0.50 -10.36 -22.04
CA LYS A 113 0.55 -11.39 -22.06
C LYS A 113 1.92 -10.89 -22.53
N LEU A 114 1.94 -9.81 -23.34
CA LEU A 114 3.13 -9.10 -23.80
C LEU A 114 2.91 -7.59 -23.72
N ILE A 115 3.74 -6.91 -22.94
CA ILE A 115 3.64 -5.47 -22.70
C ILE A 115 4.98 -4.81 -23.03
N GLU A 116 4.98 -3.87 -23.96
CA GLU A 116 6.09 -2.93 -24.15
C GLU A 116 6.02 -1.85 -23.06
N LEU A 117 6.93 -1.93 -22.09
CA LEU A 117 6.94 -1.07 -20.92
C LEU A 117 7.99 0.04 -21.08
N ILE A 118 7.51 1.26 -21.35
CA ILE A 118 8.34 2.46 -21.46
C ILE A 118 8.34 3.22 -20.14
N GLN A 119 9.52 3.40 -19.57
CA GLN A 119 9.70 3.97 -18.25
C GLN A 119 10.42 5.30 -18.32
N TYR A 120 9.85 6.33 -17.70
CA TYR A 120 10.44 7.66 -17.66
C TYR A 120 10.79 8.08 -16.24
N TYR A 121 11.94 8.75 -16.08
CA TYR A 121 12.31 9.34 -14.81
C TYR A 121 11.44 10.56 -14.50
N ARG A 122 10.67 10.48 -13.40
CA ARG A 122 9.78 11.54 -12.94
C ARG A 122 10.46 12.47 -11.93
N ARG A 123 11.00 11.92 -10.82
CA ARG A 123 11.57 12.73 -9.72
C ARG A 123 12.38 11.93 -8.70
N ASP A 124 13.05 12.66 -7.80
CA ASP A 124 13.52 12.13 -6.51
C ASP A 124 12.36 12.14 -5.49
N VAL A 125 12.20 11.06 -4.74
CA VAL A 125 11.14 10.92 -3.72
C VAL A 125 11.23 11.98 -2.61
N SER A 126 12.42 12.51 -2.33
CA SER A 126 12.62 13.61 -1.37
C SER A 126 11.88 14.89 -1.77
N HIS A 127 11.64 15.08 -3.06
CA HIS A 127 10.91 16.23 -3.59
C HIS A 127 9.39 16.03 -3.59
N LYS A 128 8.88 14.82 -3.33
CA LYS A 128 7.43 14.51 -3.37
C LYS A 128 6.60 15.51 -2.56
N LYS A 129 7.04 15.84 -1.34
CA LYS A 129 6.35 16.82 -0.47
C LYS A 129 6.35 18.22 -1.05
N LYS A 130 7.44 18.64 -1.69
CA LYS A 130 7.58 19.96 -2.32
C LYS A 130 6.62 20.10 -3.50
N PHE A 131 6.47 19.04 -4.29
CA PHE A 131 5.47 19.01 -5.36
C PHE A 131 4.04 19.02 -4.80
N SER A 132 3.75 18.20 -3.78
CA SER A 132 2.43 18.17 -3.14
C SER A 132 2.03 19.49 -2.48
N SER A 133 3.00 20.25 -1.95
CA SER A 133 2.75 21.57 -1.34
C SER A 133 2.76 22.73 -2.33
N GLY A 134 3.03 22.47 -3.62
CA GLY A 134 3.19 23.51 -4.64
C GLY A 134 4.49 24.34 -4.53
N GLU A 135 5.45 23.94 -3.69
CA GLU A 135 6.78 24.58 -3.60
C GLU A 135 7.58 24.34 -4.89
N MET A 136 7.33 23.21 -5.56
CA MET A 136 7.93 22.86 -6.85
C MET A 136 6.83 22.45 -7.84
N ILE A 137 7.07 22.70 -9.13
CA ILE A 137 6.19 22.29 -10.23
C ILE A 137 6.94 21.27 -11.09
N GLU A 138 6.30 20.14 -11.41
CA GLU A 138 6.88 19.14 -12.31
C GLU A 138 6.78 19.63 -13.77
N ASP A 139 7.94 19.84 -14.38
CA ASP A 139 8.03 20.10 -15.82
C ASP A 139 8.10 18.76 -16.57
N LYS A 140 6.94 18.27 -17.01
CA LYS A 140 6.82 16.96 -17.65
C LYS A 140 7.56 16.88 -18.98
N THR A 141 7.87 18.00 -19.63
CA THR A 141 8.65 18.00 -20.88
C THR A 141 10.08 17.51 -20.65
N LYS A 142 10.60 17.65 -19.42
CA LYS A 142 11.95 17.22 -19.02
C LYS A 142 12.01 15.76 -18.56
N PHE A 143 10.87 15.08 -18.45
CA PHE A 143 10.88 13.65 -18.14
C PHE A 143 11.60 12.90 -19.25
N ARG A 144 12.62 12.15 -18.88
CA ARG A 144 13.48 11.41 -19.81
C ARG A 144 13.07 9.94 -19.79
N VAL A 145 12.85 9.36 -20.97
CA VAL A 145 12.70 7.92 -21.11
C VAL A 145 14.01 7.27 -20.68
N SER A 146 13.95 6.47 -19.62
CA SER A 146 15.10 5.82 -19.01
C SER A 146 15.24 4.39 -19.48
N TYR A 147 14.11 3.68 -19.65
CA TYR A 147 14.11 2.27 -20.03
C TYR A 147 12.95 1.96 -20.96
N ALA A 148 13.15 0.97 -21.82
CA ALA A 148 12.12 0.33 -22.63
C ALA A 148 12.37 -1.18 -22.53
N ASN A 149 11.40 -1.90 -21.96
CA ASN A 149 11.53 -3.33 -21.73
C ASN A 149 10.27 -4.05 -22.22
N LEU A 150 10.45 -5.20 -22.86
CA LEU A 150 9.36 -6.09 -23.20
C LEU A 150 9.06 -7.01 -22.02
N LEU A 151 7.96 -6.74 -21.31
CA LEU A 151 7.47 -7.58 -20.21
C LEU A 151 6.64 -8.73 -20.79
N SER A 152 7.00 -9.97 -20.44
CA SER A 152 6.38 -11.19 -20.97
C SER A 152 5.87 -12.11 -19.87
N MET A 153 4.62 -12.55 -20.01
CA MET A 153 4.02 -13.63 -19.21
C MET A 153 4.17 -15.01 -19.85
N THR A 154 4.76 -15.07 -21.04
CA THR A 154 5.03 -16.31 -21.77
C THR A 154 6.53 -16.46 -22.00
N GLU A 155 7.01 -17.68 -22.11
CA GLU A 155 8.37 -17.91 -22.60
C GLU A 155 8.51 -17.33 -24.01
N LEU A 156 9.54 -16.50 -24.21
CA LEU A 156 9.89 -15.98 -25.52
C LEU A 156 11.06 -16.81 -26.06
N GLN A 157 10.83 -17.49 -27.18
CA GLN A 157 11.90 -18.12 -27.96
C GLN A 157 12.65 -17.05 -28.76
N ASP A 158 13.90 -17.26 -29.14
CA ASP A 158 14.76 -16.22 -29.73
C ASP A 158 14.11 -15.54 -30.96
N PHE A 159 13.79 -14.25 -30.84
CA PHE A 159 13.20 -13.42 -31.91
C PHE A 159 14.11 -12.26 -32.35
N GLY A 160 15.39 -12.22 -31.94
CA GLY A 160 16.32 -11.16 -32.35
C GLY A 160 16.19 -9.84 -31.58
N ILE A 161 15.73 -9.89 -30.32
CA ILE A 161 15.70 -8.77 -29.37
C ILE A 161 16.80 -8.98 -28.31
N PRO A 162 17.51 -7.93 -27.85
CA PRO A 162 18.47 -8.07 -26.76
C PRO A 162 17.83 -8.68 -25.51
N LYS A 163 18.40 -9.76 -24.97
CA LYS A 163 17.79 -10.47 -23.82
C LYS A 163 17.73 -9.60 -22.56
N ASP A 164 18.65 -8.66 -22.42
CA ASP A 164 18.73 -7.68 -21.33
C ASP A 164 17.68 -6.56 -21.41
N THR A 165 16.81 -6.57 -22.42
CA THR A 165 15.65 -5.67 -22.55
C THR A 165 14.32 -6.42 -22.47
N VAL A 166 14.35 -7.71 -22.10
CA VAL A 166 13.17 -8.56 -21.93
C VAL A 166 13.02 -8.97 -20.48
N ILE A 167 11.87 -8.63 -19.89
CA ILE A 167 11.50 -9.04 -18.52
C ILE A 167 10.55 -10.22 -18.65
N GLU A 168 11.05 -11.43 -18.43
CA GLU A 168 10.19 -12.62 -18.30
C GLU A 168 9.70 -12.76 -16.87
N ILE A 169 8.37 -12.85 -16.71
CA ILE A 169 7.76 -13.13 -15.41
C ILE A 169 8.09 -14.57 -15.04
N PRO A 170 8.73 -14.81 -13.88
CA PRO A 170 9.02 -16.17 -13.41
C PRO A 170 7.75 -17.02 -13.29
N GLU A 171 7.86 -18.33 -13.56
CA GLU A 171 6.74 -19.28 -13.47
C GLU A 171 5.99 -19.18 -12.13
N LYS A 172 6.74 -19.08 -11.02
CA LYS A 172 6.19 -18.85 -9.67
C LYS A 172 5.25 -17.64 -9.61
N ASP A 173 5.67 -16.52 -10.20
CA ASP A 173 4.90 -15.28 -10.18
C ASP A 173 3.70 -15.36 -11.12
N LEU A 174 3.84 -16.03 -12.27
CA LEU A 174 2.75 -16.27 -13.21
C LEU A 174 1.63 -17.10 -12.56
N GLU A 175 1.97 -18.12 -11.80
CA GLU A 175 0.97 -18.94 -11.11
C GLU A 175 0.21 -18.11 -10.05
N ILE A 176 0.89 -17.20 -9.33
CA ILE A 176 0.22 -16.28 -8.40
C ILE A 176 -0.69 -15.29 -9.16
N ILE A 177 -0.26 -14.78 -10.31
CA ILE A 177 -1.10 -13.91 -11.17
C ILE A 177 -2.36 -14.65 -11.64
N LYS A 178 -2.22 -15.94 -11.97
CA LYS A 178 -3.35 -16.78 -12.36
C LYS A 178 -4.32 -16.98 -11.21
N GLN A 179 -3.83 -17.34 -10.02
CA GLN A 179 -4.65 -17.43 -8.79
C GLN A 179 -5.39 -16.12 -8.49
N ASP A 180 -4.71 -14.98 -8.65
CA ASP A 180 -5.31 -13.66 -8.44
C ASP A 180 -6.43 -13.37 -9.46
N TRP A 181 -6.19 -13.68 -10.73
CA TRP A 181 -7.21 -13.55 -11.77
C TRP A 181 -8.41 -14.46 -11.49
N GLU A 182 -8.17 -15.72 -11.10
CA GLU A 182 -9.21 -16.67 -10.73
C GLU A 182 -10.04 -16.15 -9.56
N LYS A 183 -9.40 -15.52 -8.56
CA LYS A 183 -10.10 -14.90 -7.43
C LYS A 183 -10.99 -13.74 -7.85
N ILE A 184 -10.52 -12.89 -8.78
CA ILE A 184 -11.34 -11.81 -9.35
C ILE A 184 -12.51 -12.41 -10.15
N SER A 185 -12.24 -13.43 -10.96
CA SER A 185 -13.23 -14.14 -11.78
C SER A 185 -14.31 -14.80 -10.91
N GLU A 186 -13.96 -15.39 -9.76
CA GLU A 186 -14.91 -15.95 -8.79
C GLU A 186 -15.95 -14.91 -8.33
N TYR A 187 -15.51 -13.71 -8.00
CA TYR A 187 -16.40 -12.62 -7.57
C TYR A 187 -17.29 -12.13 -8.72
N ILE A 188 -16.77 -12.05 -9.94
CA ILE A 188 -17.56 -11.69 -11.12
C ILE A 188 -18.61 -12.76 -11.42
N ASN A 189 -18.21 -14.04 -11.41
CA ASN A 189 -19.08 -15.17 -11.72
C ASN A 189 -20.18 -15.38 -10.67
N SER A 190 -19.91 -15.02 -9.42
CA SER A 190 -20.89 -15.08 -8.33
C SER A 190 -21.76 -13.83 -8.20
N GLY A 191 -21.63 -12.84 -9.10
CA GLY A 191 -22.41 -11.60 -9.04
C GLY A 191 -22.09 -10.75 -7.82
N LYS A 192 -20.82 -10.73 -7.39
CA LYS A 192 -20.31 -9.99 -6.24
C LYS A 192 -19.19 -8.99 -6.60
N ALA A 193 -19.19 -8.48 -7.84
CA ALA A 193 -18.14 -7.57 -8.31
C ALA A 193 -18.08 -6.25 -7.50
N GLU A 194 -19.16 -5.87 -6.83
CA GLU A 194 -19.21 -4.73 -5.90
C GLU A 194 -18.33 -4.93 -4.65
N GLN A 195 -17.96 -6.18 -4.34
CA GLN A 195 -17.09 -6.54 -3.23
C GLN A 195 -15.63 -6.71 -3.63
N LEU A 196 -15.30 -6.58 -4.93
CA LEU A 196 -13.92 -6.55 -5.37
C LEU A 196 -13.19 -5.38 -4.72
N SER A 197 -11.93 -5.59 -4.35
CA SER A 197 -10.99 -4.57 -3.90
C SER A 197 -9.59 -4.94 -4.42
N GLU A 198 -8.66 -3.98 -4.48
CA GLU A 198 -7.28 -4.29 -4.90
C GLU A 198 -6.54 -5.13 -3.85
N GLY A 199 -6.92 -5.03 -2.58
CA GLY A 199 -6.37 -5.80 -1.47
C GLY A 199 -6.87 -7.25 -1.40
N LEU A 200 -7.82 -7.65 -2.24
CA LEU A 200 -8.32 -9.04 -2.30
C LEU A 200 -7.26 -10.01 -2.85
N THR A 201 -6.40 -9.55 -3.74
CA THR A 201 -5.41 -10.35 -4.48
C THR A 201 -3.98 -9.94 -4.15
N ASN A 202 -2.99 -10.60 -4.76
CA ASN A 202 -1.57 -10.48 -4.44
C ASN A 202 -0.83 -9.58 -5.43
N TYR A 203 -0.55 -10.02 -6.65
CA TYR A 203 0.22 -9.30 -7.66
C TYR A 203 -0.69 -8.59 -8.68
N LEU A 204 -1.77 -9.26 -9.10
CA LEU A 204 -2.78 -8.72 -10.01
C LEU A 204 -4.00 -8.22 -9.23
N GLY A 205 -4.15 -6.91 -9.12
CA GLY A 205 -5.26 -6.23 -8.47
C GLY A 205 -6.40 -5.83 -9.41
N ALA A 206 -7.55 -5.49 -8.83
CA ALA A 206 -8.66 -4.82 -9.50
C ALA A 206 -8.83 -3.40 -8.94
N CYS A 207 -8.13 -2.40 -9.51
CA CYS A 207 -8.17 -1.02 -9.01
C CYS A 207 -9.41 -0.25 -9.51
N THR A 208 -9.96 0.65 -8.70
CA THR A 208 -11.08 1.52 -9.14
C THR A 208 -10.63 2.54 -10.22
N LYS A 209 -11.55 2.90 -11.14
CA LYS A 209 -11.29 3.85 -12.24
C LYS A 209 -12.11 5.15 -12.17
N SER A 210 -13.10 5.25 -11.28
CA SER A 210 -13.97 6.45 -11.19
C SER A 210 -13.31 7.57 -10.38
N ALA A 211 -13.32 8.78 -10.92
CA ALA A 211 -12.84 9.98 -10.23
C ALA A 211 -13.89 10.60 -9.29
N THR A 212 -15.17 10.32 -9.51
CA THR A 212 -16.30 10.95 -8.78
C THR A 212 -17.05 9.98 -7.87
N GLY A 213 -16.80 8.66 -8.00
CA GLY A 213 -17.42 7.62 -7.16
C GLY A 213 -18.87 7.25 -7.52
N ASP A 214 -19.50 8.05 -8.38
CA ASP A 214 -20.88 7.87 -8.83
C ASP A 214 -21.00 6.98 -10.08
N ASP A 215 -19.87 6.60 -10.68
CA ASP A 215 -19.88 5.67 -11.80
C ASP A 215 -20.06 4.25 -11.30
N PHE A 216 -21.11 3.59 -11.80
CA PHE A 216 -21.29 2.16 -11.61
C PHE A 216 -21.54 1.47 -12.95
N THR A 217 -21.23 0.18 -12.98
CA THR A 217 -21.42 -0.69 -14.13
C THR A 217 -22.21 -1.93 -13.74
N LYS A 218 -22.96 -2.46 -14.70
CA LYS A 218 -23.77 -3.66 -14.50
C LYS A 218 -22.85 -4.88 -14.42
N GLN A 219 -23.29 -5.87 -13.65
CA GLN A 219 -22.69 -7.20 -13.61
C GLN A 219 -23.75 -8.26 -13.96
N LYS A 220 -23.35 -9.52 -14.07
CA LYS A 220 -24.29 -10.63 -14.33
C LYS A 220 -24.92 -11.09 -13.01
N HIS A 221 -26.11 -11.69 -13.08
CA HIS A 221 -26.82 -12.36 -11.96
C HIS A 221 -27.30 -11.48 -10.79
N THR A 222 -27.12 -10.16 -10.84
CA THR A 222 -27.62 -9.25 -9.81
C THR A 222 -27.89 -7.86 -10.38
N ASP A 223 -28.84 -7.15 -9.79
CA ASP A 223 -29.11 -5.74 -10.07
C ASP A 223 -28.22 -4.80 -9.23
N VAL A 224 -27.48 -5.34 -8.27
CA VAL A 224 -26.51 -4.56 -7.48
C VAL A 224 -25.39 -4.11 -8.40
N PRO A 225 -25.23 -2.79 -8.63
CA PRO A 225 -24.24 -2.31 -9.56
C PRO A 225 -22.86 -2.25 -8.88
N ALA A 226 -21.79 -2.41 -9.66
CA ALA A 226 -20.42 -2.45 -9.15
C ALA A 226 -19.61 -1.25 -9.65
N LYS A 227 -18.65 -0.75 -8.86
CA LYS A 227 -17.74 0.31 -9.31
C LYS A 227 -16.93 -0.18 -10.52
N PRO A 228 -16.66 0.66 -11.53
CA PRO A 228 -15.79 0.29 -12.63
C PRO A 228 -14.36 0.08 -12.12
N ARG A 229 -13.79 -1.09 -12.42
CA ARG A 229 -12.41 -1.44 -12.08
C ARG A 229 -11.59 -1.74 -13.33
N ALA A 230 -10.27 -1.67 -13.19
CA ALA A 230 -9.30 -2.13 -14.17
C ALA A 230 -8.38 -3.15 -13.51
N TYR A 231 -7.87 -4.09 -14.31
CA TYR A 231 -6.76 -4.92 -13.87
C TYR A 231 -5.53 -4.03 -13.64
N SER A 232 -4.71 -4.35 -12.65
CA SER A 232 -3.48 -3.60 -12.39
C SER A 232 -2.43 -4.47 -11.73
N PHE A 233 -1.18 -4.34 -12.14
CA PHE A 233 -0.08 -4.88 -11.36
C PHE A 233 0.28 -3.97 -10.19
N LYS A 234 0.42 -4.56 -9.00
CA LYS A 234 0.83 -3.82 -7.81
C LYS A 234 2.20 -3.18 -8.01
N SER A 235 2.38 -2.01 -7.40
CA SER A 235 3.58 -1.21 -7.60
C SER A 235 4.83 -1.95 -7.12
N LYS A 236 4.74 -2.70 -6.00
CA LYS A 236 5.86 -3.49 -5.48
C LYS A 236 6.22 -4.70 -6.33
N PHE A 237 5.24 -5.32 -7.00
CA PHE A 237 5.51 -6.38 -7.97
C PHE A 237 6.34 -5.85 -9.15
N ILE A 238 5.89 -4.74 -9.76
CA ILE A 238 6.62 -4.10 -10.86
C ILE A 238 8.00 -3.61 -10.42
N ASN A 239 8.11 -3.05 -9.21
CA ASN A 239 9.40 -2.68 -8.62
C ASN A 239 10.38 -3.84 -8.60
N GLU A 240 9.95 -5.01 -8.13
CA GLU A 240 10.83 -6.15 -8.00
C GLU A 240 11.30 -6.67 -9.36
N LEU A 241 10.38 -6.76 -10.34
CA LEU A 241 10.72 -7.10 -11.72
C LEU A 241 11.73 -6.12 -12.33
N ILE A 242 11.49 -4.81 -12.17
CA ILE A 242 12.39 -3.75 -12.66
C ILE A 242 13.75 -3.84 -12.00
N ASN A 243 13.81 -3.96 -10.67
CA ASN A 243 15.08 -3.90 -9.95
C ASN A 243 15.95 -5.12 -10.25
N ASN A 244 15.35 -6.30 -10.33
CA ASN A 244 16.07 -7.53 -10.67
C ASN A 244 16.58 -7.52 -12.11
N HIS A 245 15.83 -6.91 -13.03
CA HIS A 245 16.21 -6.82 -14.44
C HIS A 245 17.22 -5.69 -14.73
N ILE A 246 16.99 -4.49 -14.20
CA ILE A 246 17.71 -3.26 -14.60
C ILE A 246 18.97 -3.01 -13.77
N ILE A 247 18.94 -3.30 -12.47
CA ILE A 247 20.03 -2.94 -11.54
C ILE A 247 21.00 -4.11 -11.33
N GLY A 248 20.62 -5.32 -11.76
CA GLY A 248 21.40 -6.54 -11.56
C GLY A 248 21.18 -7.17 -10.18
N GLN A 249 21.55 -8.44 -10.06
CA GLN A 249 21.31 -9.30 -8.88
C GLN A 249 22.02 -8.85 -7.59
N ASP A 250 22.87 -7.81 -7.61
CA ASP A 250 23.55 -7.29 -6.41
C ASP A 250 22.60 -6.67 -5.37
N HIS A 251 21.30 -6.59 -5.67
CA HIS A 251 20.26 -6.27 -4.68
C HIS A 251 19.87 -7.43 -3.75
N THR A 252 20.63 -8.54 -3.72
CA THR A 252 20.55 -9.54 -2.66
C THR A 252 21.12 -9.05 -1.32
N GLU A 253 20.52 -8.02 -0.73
CA GLU A 253 20.27 -8.11 0.71
C GLU A 253 19.11 -9.10 0.87
N ALA A 254 19.45 -10.40 0.74
CA ALA A 254 18.55 -11.53 0.46
C ALA A 254 17.13 -11.40 1.03
N ILE A 255 16.23 -10.79 0.25
CA ILE A 255 14.80 -10.97 0.44
C ILE A 255 14.52 -12.42 0.04
N ASN A 256 14.36 -13.28 1.05
CA ASN A 256 14.16 -14.70 0.83
C ASN A 256 12.74 -14.99 0.36
N SER A 257 12.61 -15.83 -0.66
CA SER A 257 11.35 -16.44 -1.11
C SER A 257 10.76 -17.34 -0.01
N ILE A 258 9.47 -17.22 0.31
CA ILE A 258 8.75 -18.16 1.19
C ILE A 258 8.33 -19.42 0.42
N VAL A 259 7.92 -19.23 -0.84
CA VAL A 259 7.58 -20.33 -1.74
C VAL A 259 8.90 -20.84 -2.34
N LYS A 260 9.28 -22.08 -2.06
CA LYS A 260 10.54 -22.67 -2.55
C LYS A 260 10.34 -23.60 -3.74
N ASP A 261 9.14 -24.15 -3.87
CA ASP A 261 8.74 -25.08 -4.91
C ASP A 261 7.44 -24.56 -5.51
N VAL A 262 7.42 -24.34 -6.83
CA VAL A 262 6.26 -23.81 -7.56
C VAL A 262 5.07 -24.77 -7.48
N SER A 263 5.31 -26.08 -7.34
CA SER A 263 4.24 -27.07 -7.20
C SER A 263 3.39 -26.91 -5.93
N GLU A 264 3.85 -26.12 -4.95
CA GLU A 264 3.00 -25.72 -3.81
C GLU A 264 1.82 -24.86 -4.27
N LEU A 265 2.04 -24.00 -5.29
CA LEU A 265 1.04 -23.08 -5.81
C LEU A 265 -0.04 -23.79 -6.64
N GLU A 266 0.23 -24.98 -7.17
CA GLU A 266 -0.79 -25.79 -7.84
C GLU A 266 -1.90 -26.28 -6.88
N LYS A 267 -1.58 -26.36 -5.58
CA LYS A 267 -2.47 -26.96 -4.56
C LYS A 267 -2.99 -25.95 -3.56
N LYS A 268 -2.30 -24.83 -3.41
CA LYS A 268 -2.57 -23.82 -2.38
C LYS A 268 -2.32 -22.44 -2.95
N THR A 269 -3.17 -21.51 -2.54
CA THR A 269 -2.90 -20.08 -2.75
C THR A 269 -1.64 -19.65 -1.99
N LEU A 270 -1.00 -18.56 -2.44
CA LEU A 270 0.11 -17.94 -1.70
C LEU A 270 -0.23 -17.72 -0.21
N GLU A 271 -1.46 -17.28 0.07
CA GLU A 271 -1.94 -17.03 1.43
C GLU A 271 -1.99 -18.30 2.27
N GLU A 272 -2.54 -19.39 1.72
CA GLU A 272 -2.60 -20.69 2.40
C GLU A 272 -1.20 -21.27 2.63
N ILE A 273 -0.27 -21.08 1.69
CA ILE A 273 1.13 -21.48 1.87
C ILE A 273 1.72 -20.74 3.07
N ILE A 274 1.62 -19.41 3.11
CA ILE A 274 2.17 -18.59 4.20
C ILE A 274 1.52 -18.96 5.54
N VAL A 275 0.19 -19.06 5.62
CA VAL A 275 -0.52 -19.43 6.86
C VAL A 275 -0.12 -20.84 7.32
N SER A 276 0.03 -21.79 6.40
CA SER A 276 0.40 -23.17 6.73
C SER A 276 1.78 -23.29 7.37
N ARG A 277 2.68 -22.31 7.17
CA ARG A 277 3.96 -22.26 7.88
C ARG A 277 3.78 -22.00 9.38
N PHE A 278 2.74 -21.26 9.77
CA PHE A 278 2.46 -20.95 11.18
C PHE A 278 1.63 -22.02 11.89
N THR A 279 0.77 -22.76 11.19
CA THR A 279 -0.15 -23.74 11.79
C THR A 279 0.50 -24.73 12.76
N PRO A 280 1.71 -25.30 12.49
CA PRO A 280 2.37 -26.22 13.42
C PRO A 280 2.78 -25.62 14.77
N TYR A 281 2.69 -24.29 14.90
CA TYR A 281 3.15 -23.53 16.07
C TYR A 281 2.01 -22.90 16.87
N TYR A 282 0.76 -23.08 16.45
CA TYR A 282 -0.40 -22.56 17.19
C TYR A 282 -0.51 -23.21 18.57
N GLY A 283 -0.88 -22.42 19.57
CA GLY A 283 -0.97 -22.82 20.97
C GLY A 283 0.38 -22.89 21.71
N MET A 284 1.51 -22.77 21.02
CA MET A 284 2.83 -22.79 21.68
C MET A 284 3.11 -21.48 22.42
N LYS A 285 3.81 -21.61 23.55
CA LYS A 285 4.33 -20.44 24.30
C LYS A 285 5.46 -19.79 23.53
N GLN A 286 5.64 -18.49 23.75
CA GLN A 286 6.74 -17.76 23.14
C GLN A 286 8.11 -18.34 23.52
N SER A 287 8.27 -18.81 24.75
CA SER A 287 9.47 -19.51 25.23
C SER A 287 9.76 -20.81 24.45
N GLU A 288 8.73 -21.62 24.23
CA GLU A 288 8.82 -22.87 23.46
C GLU A 288 9.20 -22.58 22.01
N LEU A 289 8.63 -21.53 21.40
CA LEU A 289 8.98 -21.09 20.05
C LEU A 289 10.44 -20.64 19.95
N ILE A 290 10.91 -19.84 20.91
CA ILE A 290 12.30 -19.39 20.97
C ILE A 290 13.25 -20.59 21.01
N HIS A 291 12.96 -21.57 21.87
CA HIS A 291 13.78 -22.77 21.99
C HIS A 291 13.74 -23.62 20.70
N LYS A 292 12.53 -23.91 20.19
CA LYS A 292 12.33 -24.77 19.02
C LYS A 292 12.94 -24.21 17.74
N LEU A 293 12.94 -22.88 17.59
CA LEU A 293 13.50 -22.18 16.43
C LEU A 293 14.98 -21.81 16.62
N GLY A 294 15.61 -22.17 17.75
CA GLY A 294 17.01 -21.84 18.02
C GLY A 294 17.30 -20.34 18.09
N ILE A 295 16.31 -19.54 18.50
CA ILE A 295 16.41 -18.07 18.49
C ILE A 295 17.32 -17.60 19.63
N LYS A 296 18.40 -16.89 19.28
CA LYS A 296 19.31 -16.29 20.26
C LYS A 296 18.72 -15.02 20.85
N VAL A 297 18.39 -15.07 22.13
CA VAL A 297 17.81 -13.95 22.89
C VAL A 297 18.90 -13.18 23.64
N ASP A 298 18.91 -11.86 23.49
CA ASP A 298 19.71 -10.96 24.34
C ASP A 298 18.81 -10.22 25.34
N LYS A 299 19.33 -9.91 26.54
CA LYS A 299 18.65 -9.22 27.63
C LYS A 299 18.19 -7.80 27.25
N SER A 300 18.73 -7.24 26.16
CA SER A 300 18.40 -5.90 25.65
C SER A 300 17.13 -5.85 24.76
N GLN A 301 16.60 -7.00 24.32
CA GLN A 301 15.55 -7.05 23.30
C GLN A 301 14.15 -6.73 23.83
N THR A 302 13.34 -6.05 23.00
CA THR A 302 11.94 -5.73 23.33
C THR A 302 10.99 -6.87 22.95
N GLN A 303 9.79 -6.89 23.53
CA GLN A 303 8.74 -7.86 23.20
C GLN A 303 8.39 -7.88 21.70
N LYS A 304 8.37 -6.70 21.07
CA LYS A 304 8.13 -6.57 19.63
C LYS A 304 9.24 -7.25 18.82
N ASN A 305 10.49 -7.13 19.29
CA ASN A 305 11.64 -7.78 18.65
C ASN A 305 11.52 -9.31 18.76
N PHE A 306 11.07 -9.86 19.89
CA PHE A 306 10.85 -11.30 20.04
C PHE A 306 9.82 -11.86 19.06
N ASN A 307 8.66 -11.20 18.95
CA ASN A 307 7.64 -11.64 17.99
C ASN A 307 8.21 -11.62 16.57
N ASN A 308 8.89 -10.54 16.16
CA ASN A 308 9.51 -10.46 14.84
C ASN A 308 10.52 -11.59 14.58
N MET A 309 11.37 -11.92 15.56
CA MET A 309 12.33 -13.01 15.43
C MET A 309 11.65 -14.38 15.29
N ILE A 310 10.58 -14.62 16.05
CA ILE A 310 9.78 -15.85 15.95
C ILE A 310 9.15 -15.97 14.56
N ILE A 311 8.51 -14.90 14.09
CA ILE A 311 7.88 -14.88 12.77
C ILE A 311 8.91 -15.15 11.67
N ARG A 312 10.09 -14.52 11.75
CA ARG A 312 11.20 -14.79 10.83
C ARG A 312 11.65 -16.24 10.90
N GLY A 313 11.81 -16.80 12.09
CA GLY A 313 12.18 -18.19 12.28
C GLY A 313 11.16 -19.18 11.68
N ILE A 314 9.86 -18.92 11.88
CA ILE A 314 8.78 -19.74 11.30
C ILE A 314 8.79 -19.67 9.77
N LEU A 315 8.99 -18.48 9.20
CA LEU A 315 9.03 -18.27 7.75
C LEU A 315 10.39 -18.59 7.13
N ASN A 316 11.38 -19.04 7.91
CA ASN A 316 12.76 -19.27 7.50
C ASN A 316 13.41 -18.05 6.79
N LEU A 317 13.17 -16.86 7.36
CA LEU A 317 13.68 -15.59 6.87
C LEU A 317 14.95 -15.15 7.63
N PRO A 318 15.82 -14.32 7.02
CA PRO A 318 17.05 -13.87 7.66
C PRO A 318 16.77 -13.10 8.95
N THR A 319 17.68 -13.23 9.91
CA THR A 319 17.62 -12.47 11.17
C THR A 319 18.15 -11.06 10.95
N THR A 320 17.27 -10.06 11.00
CA THR A 320 17.60 -8.63 10.94
C THR A 320 16.64 -7.83 11.84
N THR A 321 17.01 -6.60 12.19
CA THR A 321 16.17 -5.62 12.89
C THR A 321 15.09 -4.99 12.00
N ASP A 322 15.16 -5.21 10.69
CA ASP A 322 14.22 -4.64 9.71
C ASP A 322 12.83 -5.27 9.82
N GLU A 323 11.87 -4.69 9.09
CA GLU A 323 10.51 -5.23 8.99
C GLU A 323 10.53 -6.65 8.41
N VAL A 324 9.67 -7.53 8.96
CA VAL A 324 9.58 -8.92 8.50
C VAL A 324 9.01 -8.93 7.09
N THR A 325 9.82 -9.38 6.14
CA THR A 325 9.53 -9.29 4.72
C THR A 325 10.14 -10.46 3.96
N SER A 326 9.58 -10.75 2.79
CA SER A 326 9.97 -11.80 1.83
C SER A 326 9.60 -11.33 0.44
N GLU A 327 10.05 -12.05 -0.58
CA GLU A 327 9.83 -11.68 -1.98
C GLU A 327 8.33 -11.57 -2.25
N GLU A 328 7.56 -12.57 -1.80
CA GLU A 328 6.12 -12.61 -1.99
C GLU A 328 5.39 -11.57 -1.14
N ILE A 329 5.83 -11.34 0.10
CA ILE A 329 5.25 -10.31 0.98
C ILE A 329 5.42 -8.91 0.38
N GLU A 330 6.61 -8.61 -0.18
CA GLU A 330 6.85 -7.32 -0.83
C GLU A 330 6.04 -7.17 -2.10
N LYS A 331 6.16 -8.11 -3.04
CA LYS A 331 5.44 -8.08 -4.32
C LYS A 331 3.93 -7.93 -4.11
N ALA A 332 3.36 -8.61 -3.11
CA ALA A 332 1.94 -8.58 -2.80
C ALA A 332 1.49 -7.36 -1.97
N GLU A 333 2.42 -6.50 -1.54
CA GLU A 333 2.16 -5.36 -0.66
C GLU A 333 1.50 -5.76 0.69
N ILE A 334 1.86 -6.94 1.22
CA ILE A 334 1.29 -7.46 2.48
C ILE A 334 1.87 -6.71 3.67
N SER A 335 1.01 -6.14 4.52
CA SER A 335 1.42 -5.54 5.79
C SER A 335 1.29 -6.53 6.94
N LEU A 336 2.43 -6.97 7.47
CA LEU A 336 2.46 -7.86 8.62
C LEU A 336 2.22 -7.07 9.92
N LYS A 337 1.24 -7.52 10.71
CA LYS A 337 0.87 -6.89 11.99
C LYS A 337 0.63 -7.93 13.08
N THR A 338 1.21 -7.71 14.24
CA THR A 338 0.90 -8.51 15.43
C THR A 338 -0.30 -7.93 16.17
N VAL A 339 -1.33 -8.73 16.43
CA VAL A 339 -2.46 -8.36 17.28
C VAL A 339 -2.26 -9.01 18.65
N THR A 340 -2.15 -8.20 19.71
CA THR A 340 -1.98 -8.72 21.06
C THR A 340 -3.29 -8.67 21.84
N LEU A 341 -3.74 -9.83 22.30
CA LEU A 341 -4.80 -9.96 23.30
C LEU A 341 -4.20 -9.95 24.70
N ARG A 342 -4.97 -9.47 25.68
CA ARG A 342 -4.65 -9.51 27.10
C ARG A 342 -5.69 -10.37 27.78
N LYS A 343 -5.30 -11.59 28.19
CA LYS A 343 -6.23 -12.57 28.80
C LYS A 343 -7.51 -12.73 27.95
N GLY A 344 -7.33 -12.85 26.63
CA GLY A 344 -8.42 -13.01 25.66
C GLY A 344 -9.11 -11.71 25.20
N GLN A 345 -8.74 -10.54 25.72
CA GLN A 345 -9.39 -9.27 25.36
C GLN A 345 -8.50 -8.38 24.47
N PRO A 346 -9.06 -7.63 23.50
CA PRO A 346 -8.26 -6.77 22.64
C PRO A 346 -7.58 -5.65 23.44
N LYS A 347 -6.26 -5.52 23.26
CA LYS A 347 -5.42 -4.61 24.05
C LYS A 347 -5.39 -3.18 23.53
N GLU A 348 -5.28 -3.01 22.21
CA GLU A 348 -5.03 -1.72 21.58
C GLU A 348 -5.80 -1.54 20.28
N HIS A 349 -6.15 -0.28 19.97
CA HIS A 349 -6.67 0.09 18.65
C HIS A 349 -5.59 -0.15 17.59
N PHE A 350 -6.03 -0.36 16.35
CA PHE A 350 -5.14 -0.75 15.27
C PHE A 350 -4.77 0.44 14.40
N LYS A 351 -3.58 1.01 14.62
CA LYS A 351 -3.08 2.12 13.81
C LYS A 351 -2.73 1.62 12.41
N PHE A 352 -3.28 2.28 11.39
CA PHE A 352 -2.93 1.99 10.00
C PHE A 352 -2.34 3.18 9.25
N MET A 353 -2.70 4.43 9.58
CA MET A 353 -2.23 5.59 8.82
C MET A 353 -1.99 6.82 9.69
N GLY A 354 -0.80 7.42 9.62
CA GLY A 354 -0.53 8.74 10.21
C GLY A 354 -1.06 9.87 9.34
N ILE A 355 -1.46 11.00 9.94
CA ILE A 355 -1.95 12.17 9.19
C ILE A 355 -0.80 13.19 9.07
N PRO A 356 -0.23 13.38 7.87
CA PRO A 356 0.90 14.26 7.70
C PRO A 356 0.51 15.75 7.82
N SER A 357 -0.68 16.12 7.36
CA SER A 357 -1.20 17.50 7.33
C SER A 357 -2.72 17.49 7.47
N PHE A 358 -3.28 18.27 8.39
CA PHE A 358 -4.73 18.45 8.46
C PHE A 358 -5.27 19.33 7.34
N ILE A 359 -4.43 20.23 6.81
CA ILE A 359 -4.78 21.12 5.70
C ILE A 359 -5.02 20.27 4.44
N GLU A 360 -4.07 19.40 4.09
CA GLU A 360 -4.25 18.49 2.95
C GLU A 360 -5.44 17.55 3.16
N LEU A 361 -5.63 17.05 4.39
CA LEU A 361 -6.72 16.11 4.68
C LEU A 361 -8.11 16.72 4.42
N VAL A 362 -8.32 18.00 4.74
CA VAL A 362 -9.64 18.62 4.54
C VAL A 362 -9.92 19.00 3.09
N ASP A 363 -8.89 19.01 2.25
CA ASP A 363 -8.97 19.26 0.80
C ASP A 363 -9.21 17.96 0.00
N GLU A 364 -9.09 16.78 0.63
CA GLU A 364 -9.38 15.49 0.00
C GLU A 364 -10.90 15.28 -0.20
N SER A 365 -11.30 14.68 -1.32
CA SER A 365 -12.60 14.00 -1.46
C SER A 365 -12.53 12.59 -0.87
N TRP A 366 -13.65 11.91 -0.62
CA TRP A 366 -13.60 10.54 -0.09
C TRP A 366 -12.97 9.57 -1.09
N GLU A 367 -13.40 9.67 -2.34
CA GLU A 367 -13.04 8.79 -3.45
C GLU A 367 -11.55 8.90 -3.81
N GLU A 368 -10.95 10.09 -3.65
CA GLU A 368 -9.52 10.32 -3.82
C GLU A 368 -8.75 10.37 -2.49
N SER A 369 -9.42 10.07 -1.36
CA SER A 369 -8.78 10.16 -0.05
C SER A 369 -7.69 9.12 0.11
N LYS A 370 -6.64 9.49 0.85
CA LYS A 370 -5.57 8.55 1.21
C LYS A 370 -6.11 7.37 2.01
N VAL A 371 -7.14 7.60 2.83
CA VAL A 371 -7.77 6.56 3.66
C VAL A 371 -8.46 5.51 2.80
N TYR A 372 -9.27 5.93 1.82
CA TYR A 372 -9.93 5.02 0.90
C TYR A 372 -8.91 4.22 0.08
N ASP A 373 -7.94 4.90 -0.57
CA ASP A 373 -6.90 4.22 -1.37
C ASP A 373 -6.14 3.18 -0.55
N PHE A 374 -5.76 3.51 0.69
CA PHE A 374 -5.05 2.57 1.54
C PHE A 374 -5.91 1.36 1.91
N LEU A 375 -7.17 1.57 2.33
CA LEU A 375 -8.02 0.46 2.80
C LEU A 375 -8.50 -0.44 1.66
N ASP A 376 -8.75 0.09 0.45
CA ASP A 376 -9.09 -0.71 -0.74
C ASP A 376 -7.93 -1.61 -1.18
N ARG A 377 -6.68 -1.17 -0.96
CA ARG A 377 -5.46 -1.84 -1.46
C ARG A 377 -4.76 -2.72 -0.43
N GLN A 378 -4.87 -2.40 0.85
CA GLN A 378 -4.04 -3.02 1.87
C GLN A 378 -4.54 -4.40 2.26
N LYS A 379 -3.68 -5.41 2.05
CA LYS A 379 -3.81 -6.74 2.63
C LYS A 379 -2.95 -6.84 3.89
N PHE A 380 -3.51 -7.32 4.99
CA PHE A 380 -2.78 -7.56 6.24
C PHE A 380 -2.57 -9.04 6.49
N LEU A 381 -1.39 -9.39 6.99
CA LEU A 381 -1.15 -10.67 7.66
C LEU A 381 -1.18 -10.43 9.17
N LEU A 382 -2.26 -10.85 9.82
CA LEU A 382 -2.50 -10.67 11.25
C LEU A 382 -2.00 -11.88 12.04
N LEU A 383 -1.06 -11.65 12.96
CA LEU A 383 -0.51 -12.67 13.86
C LEU A 383 -0.99 -12.41 15.28
N VAL A 384 -1.82 -13.31 15.79
CA VAL A 384 -2.51 -13.13 17.07
C VAL A 384 -1.70 -13.77 18.19
N PHE A 385 -1.37 -12.98 19.21
CA PHE A 385 -0.75 -13.46 20.44
C PHE A 385 -1.64 -13.15 21.64
N ASN A 386 -1.80 -14.08 22.56
CA ASN A 386 -2.51 -13.83 23.82
C ASN A 386 -1.52 -13.75 24.99
N ASP A 387 -1.54 -12.62 25.69
CA ASP A 387 -0.64 -12.30 26.77
C ASP A 387 -1.36 -12.42 28.13
N TYR A 388 -0.95 -13.40 28.92
CA TYR A 388 -1.45 -13.69 30.27
C TYR A 388 -0.60 -13.07 31.38
N ASN A 389 0.39 -12.24 31.05
CA ASN A 389 1.19 -11.52 32.04
C ASN A 389 0.33 -10.61 32.92
N ASN A 390 0.72 -10.48 34.18
CA ASN A 390 0.06 -9.59 35.13
C ASN A 390 0.66 -8.19 35.09
N LYS A 391 -0.12 -7.22 35.57
CA LYS A 391 0.36 -5.86 35.78
C LYS A 391 1.38 -5.86 36.92
N LYS A 392 2.53 -5.21 36.73
CA LYS A 392 3.55 -5.13 37.78
C LYS A 392 3.01 -4.33 38.96
N LYS A 393 3.24 -4.83 40.19
CA LYS A 393 2.79 -4.18 41.42
C LYS A 393 3.29 -2.72 41.47
N GLY A 394 2.38 -1.77 41.71
CA GLY A 394 2.71 -0.34 41.76
C GLY A 394 3.05 0.31 40.40
N SER A 395 2.94 -0.39 39.27
CA SER A 395 3.30 0.13 37.94
C SER A 395 2.12 0.13 36.98
N LYS A 396 2.16 1.00 35.95
CA LYS A 396 1.28 0.92 34.78
C LYS A 396 1.74 -0.12 33.75
N SER A 397 2.93 -0.67 33.91
CA SER A 397 3.51 -1.67 33.00
C SER A 397 3.12 -3.10 33.39
N TYR A 398 3.18 -4.02 32.42
CA TYR A 398 2.96 -5.45 32.61
C TYR A 398 4.29 -6.20 32.68
N GLU A 399 4.26 -7.38 33.31
CA GLU A 399 5.30 -8.39 33.12
C GLU A 399 5.46 -8.71 31.63
N LYS A 400 6.64 -9.21 31.26
CA LYS A 400 6.97 -9.61 29.88
C LYS A 400 7.54 -11.03 29.89
N ASN A 401 6.95 -11.92 30.70
CA ASN A 401 7.40 -13.30 30.77
C ASN A 401 6.96 -14.03 29.49
N PRO A 402 7.91 -14.52 28.66
CA PRO A 402 7.59 -15.25 27.44
C PRO A 402 6.82 -16.55 27.70
N GLU A 403 6.92 -17.13 28.90
CA GLU A 403 6.12 -18.31 29.30
C GLU A 403 4.61 -18.04 29.38
N LYS A 404 4.21 -16.76 29.42
CA LYS A 404 2.80 -16.36 29.55
C LYS A 404 2.25 -15.73 28.26
N ILE A 405 2.94 -15.90 27.14
CA ILE A 405 2.54 -15.34 25.85
C ILE A 405 2.40 -16.50 24.88
N ILE A 406 1.22 -16.65 24.28
CA ILE A 406 0.87 -17.80 23.43
C ILE A 406 0.59 -17.29 22.01
N LEU A 407 1.17 -17.95 21.00
CA LEU A 407 0.79 -17.74 19.60
C LEU A 407 -0.57 -18.43 19.35
N ILE A 408 -1.58 -17.64 19.02
CA ILE A 408 -2.94 -18.16 18.80
C ILE A 408 -3.13 -18.59 17.35
N GLY A 409 -2.79 -17.72 16.40
CA GLY A 409 -3.09 -17.96 15.00
C GLY A 409 -2.49 -16.92 14.06
N ALA A 410 -2.58 -17.20 12.76
CA ALA A 410 -2.24 -16.29 11.68
C ALA A 410 -3.38 -16.26 10.66
N LYS A 411 -3.73 -15.08 10.15
CA LYS A 411 -4.80 -14.93 9.15
C LYS A 411 -4.55 -13.73 8.24
N PHE A 412 -4.92 -13.87 6.98
CA PHE A 412 -5.00 -12.75 6.05
C PHE A 412 -6.32 -11.98 6.22
N TRP A 413 -6.23 -10.66 6.17
CA TRP A 413 -7.38 -9.79 6.29
C TRP A 413 -7.17 -8.51 5.48
N ASN A 414 -8.16 -8.16 4.68
CA ASN A 414 -8.33 -6.85 4.07
C ASN A 414 -9.71 -6.33 4.47
N MET A 415 -9.87 -5.01 4.51
CA MET A 415 -11.15 -4.44 4.92
C MET A 415 -12.23 -4.69 3.85
N PRO A 416 -13.43 -5.18 4.23
CA PRO A 416 -14.54 -5.32 3.30
C PRO A 416 -15.00 -3.97 2.73
N ILE A 417 -15.37 -3.94 1.45
CA ILE A 417 -15.91 -2.72 0.80
C ILE A 417 -17.13 -2.14 1.54
N PRO A 418 -18.10 -2.93 2.04
CA PRO A 418 -19.21 -2.40 2.82
C PRO A 418 -18.78 -1.63 4.08
N ASP A 419 -17.68 -2.04 4.71
CA ASP A 419 -17.14 -1.35 5.88
C ASP A 419 -16.44 -0.04 5.48
N ILE A 420 -15.68 -0.06 4.37
CA ILE A 420 -15.01 1.11 3.79
C ILE A 420 -16.05 2.17 3.39
N ASP A 421 -17.00 1.83 2.53
CA ASP A 421 -17.98 2.78 1.99
C ASP A 421 -19.13 3.10 2.96
N GLY A 422 -19.27 2.32 4.05
CA GLY A 422 -20.25 2.56 5.11
C GLY A 422 -19.64 3.28 6.33
N PRO A 423 -19.37 2.57 7.44
CA PRO A 423 -18.93 3.18 8.69
C PRO A 423 -17.59 3.93 8.59
N VAL A 424 -16.60 3.48 7.81
CA VAL A 424 -15.35 4.27 7.63
C VAL A 424 -15.66 5.60 6.94
N LYS A 425 -16.34 5.58 5.78
CA LYS A 425 -16.72 6.79 5.04
C LYS A 425 -17.49 7.77 5.92
N ARG A 426 -18.46 7.28 6.70
CA ARG A 426 -19.26 8.10 7.62
C ARG A 426 -18.36 8.82 8.63
N VAL A 427 -17.55 8.07 9.38
CA VAL A 427 -16.69 8.65 10.41
C VAL A 427 -15.67 9.61 9.79
N TRP A 428 -15.04 9.23 8.67
CA TRP A 428 -14.08 10.08 7.97
C TRP A 428 -14.71 11.43 7.61
N LYS A 429 -15.89 11.43 6.99
CA LYS A 429 -16.61 12.66 6.63
C LYS A 429 -16.90 13.52 7.86
N THR A 430 -17.40 12.91 8.94
CA THR A 430 -17.71 13.63 10.18
C THR A 430 -16.46 14.27 10.79
N GLU A 431 -15.34 13.57 10.84
CA GLU A 431 -14.09 14.08 11.42
C GLU A 431 -13.44 15.17 10.55
N VAL A 432 -13.49 15.02 9.22
CA VAL A 432 -13.05 16.05 8.26
C VAL A 432 -13.88 17.33 8.42
N GLU A 433 -15.20 17.22 8.56
CA GLU A 433 -16.07 18.38 8.79
C GLU A 433 -15.79 19.07 10.14
N LYS A 434 -15.47 18.32 11.21
CA LYS A 434 -15.03 18.92 12.48
C LYS A 434 -13.73 19.71 12.32
N LEU A 435 -12.77 19.19 11.55
CA LEU A 435 -11.52 19.89 11.26
C LEU A 435 -11.77 21.19 10.48
N LYS A 436 -12.61 21.16 9.44
CA LYS A 436 -12.98 22.35 8.64
C LYS A 436 -13.68 23.43 9.44
N ASN A 437 -14.57 23.03 10.35
CA ASN A 437 -15.41 23.96 11.13
C ASN A 437 -14.76 24.42 12.45
N GLY A 438 -13.53 24.00 12.73
CA GLY A 438 -12.84 24.25 14.00
C GLY A 438 -13.17 23.19 15.05
N VAL A 439 -12.16 22.37 15.36
CA VAL A 439 -12.25 21.31 16.39
C VAL A 439 -12.48 21.93 17.76
N GLU A 440 -13.38 21.34 18.55
CA GLU A 440 -13.57 21.78 19.93
C GLU A 440 -12.53 21.14 20.84
N LEU A 441 -11.82 21.98 21.60
CA LEU A 441 -10.78 21.55 22.54
C LEU A 441 -11.15 22.01 23.94
N THR A 442 -11.41 21.06 24.83
CA THR A 442 -11.75 21.36 26.23
C THR A 442 -10.51 21.26 27.10
N PHE A 443 -10.11 22.38 27.69
CA PHE A 443 -9.04 22.43 28.68
C PHE A 443 -9.56 22.00 30.05
N THR A 444 -8.86 21.05 30.68
CA THR A 444 -9.15 20.60 32.05
C THR A 444 -7.86 20.55 32.85
N LYS A 445 -7.88 21.10 34.07
CA LYS A 445 -6.72 21.11 34.96
C LYS A 445 -7.13 20.64 36.34
N ASN A 446 -6.88 19.36 36.59
CA ASN A 446 -6.88 18.80 37.95
C ASN A 446 -5.39 18.69 38.38
N ASN A 447 -4.94 17.52 38.84
CA ASN A 447 -3.52 17.26 39.15
C ASN A 447 -2.60 17.36 37.91
N ARG A 448 -3.16 17.32 36.70
CA ARG A 448 -2.45 17.43 35.42
C ARG A 448 -3.36 18.12 34.40
N ILE A 449 -2.76 18.86 33.47
CA ILE A 449 -3.49 19.41 32.33
C ILE A 449 -3.88 18.26 31.38
N ARG A 450 -5.13 18.27 30.93
CA ARG A 450 -5.63 17.41 29.86
C ARG A 450 -6.47 18.23 28.89
N ILE A 451 -6.27 17.96 27.61
CA ILE A 451 -7.08 18.52 26.53
C ILE A 451 -7.93 17.38 25.97
N ASN A 452 -9.25 17.56 26.02
CA ASN A 452 -10.20 16.66 25.38
C ASN A 452 -10.62 17.27 24.04
N ASN A 453 -11.03 16.44 23.09
CA ASN A 453 -11.56 16.88 21.81
C ASN A 453 -12.95 16.29 21.55
N ASN A 454 -13.65 16.80 20.54
CA ASN A 454 -14.97 16.35 20.12
C ASN A 454 -14.94 15.29 19.00
N PHE A 455 -13.80 14.61 18.77
CA PHE A 455 -13.74 13.51 17.80
C PHE A 455 -14.59 12.31 18.25
N ILE A 456 -15.08 11.52 17.30
CA ILE A 456 -15.88 10.32 17.54
C ILE A 456 -15.09 9.34 18.42
N LYS A 457 -15.78 8.79 19.42
CA LYS A 457 -15.23 7.73 20.27
C LYS A 457 -15.41 6.39 19.55
N PRO A 458 -14.42 5.49 19.60
CA PRO A 458 -14.49 4.22 18.88
C PRO A 458 -15.54 3.28 19.47
N SER A 459 -16.23 2.55 18.60
CA SER A 459 -17.14 1.46 18.95
C SER A 459 -17.10 0.35 17.88
N LEU A 460 -18.04 -0.60 17.90
CA LEU A 460 -18.22 -1.56 16.80
C LEU A 460 -18.91 -0.92 15.59
N GLU A 461 -19.72 0.09 15.82
CA GLU A 461 -20.43 0.85 14.77
C GLU A 461 -19.53 1.94 14.18
N ASP A 462 -18.73 2.60 15.01
CA ASP A 462 -17.75 3.63 14.63
C ASP A 462 -16.34 3.01 14.56
N ILE A 463 -16.09 2.29 13.46
CA ILE A 463 -14.90 1.46 13.29
C ILE A 463 -13.62 2.26 13.08
N LEU A 464 -13.71 3.47 12.51
CA LEU A 464 -12.59 4.39 12.29
C LEU A 464 -12.49 5.36 13.47
N LEU A 465 -11.28 5.80 13.84
CA LEU A 465 -11.10 6.86 14.82
C LEU A 465 -9.85 7.72 14.58
N LEU A 466 -9.90 8.96 15.04
CA LEU A 466 -8.73 9.83 15.19
C LEU A 466 -8.14 9.70 16.59
N ARG A 467 -6.84 9.39 16.67
CA ARG A 467 -6.12 9.32 17.95
C ARG A 467 -4.68 9.85 17.80
N PRO A 468 -4.08 10.43 18.85
CA PRO A 468 -2.74 11.00 18.78
C PRO A 468 -1.69 10.02 18.24
N ASP A 469 -0.83 10.52 17.34
CA ASP A 469 0.31 9.82 16.76
C ASP A 469 1.65 10.22 17.40
N ALA A 470 1.60 10.75 18.61
CA ALA A 470 2.77 11.21 19.35
C ALA A 470 2.69 10.77 20.80
N ASN A 471 3.84 10.41 21.37
CA ASN A 471 3.96 10.04 22.78
C ASN A 471 3.74 11.23 23.72
N VAL A 472 4.05 12.45 23.24
CA VAL A 472 3.93 13.70 23.98
C VAL A 472 3.00 14.63 23.22
N ALA A 473 1.97 15.12 23.90
CA ALA A 473 1.03 16.07 23.31
C ALA A 473 1.68 17.46 23.12
N GLN A 474 1.32 18.14 22.03
CA GLN A 474 1.76 19.49 21.70
C GLN A 474 0.60 20.24 21.03
N TYR A 475 0.36 21.48 21.46
CA TYR A 475 -0.75 22.33 20.98
C TYR A 475 -0.25 23.69 20.50
N ARG A 476 1.01 23.78 20.08
CA ARG A 476 1.62 24.97 19.48
C ARG A 476 2.54 24.60 18.32
N SER A 477 3.04 25.61 17.60
CA SER A 477 3.99 25.41 16.51
C SER A 477 5.27 24.68 16.97
N THR A 478 6.06 24.22 16.01
CA THR A 478 7.32 23.52 16.29
C THR A 478 8.30 24.46 17.01
N TYR A 479 8.98 23.96 18.04
CA TYR A 479 9.95 24.73 18.83
C TYR A 479 11.08 23.85 19.35
N TYR A 480 12.18 24.46 19.81
CA TYR A 480 13.25 23.76 20.51
C TYR A 480 13.09 23.89 22.02
N LYS A 481 13.30 22.80 22.76
CA LYS A 481 13.35 22.78 24.21
C LYS A 481 14.74 22.36 24.68
N ASP A 482 15.29 23.06 25.67
CA ASP A 482 16.51 22.62 26.35
C ASP A 482 16.21 21.43 27.26
N VAL A 483 16.96 20.34 27.05
CA VAL A 483 16.88 19.12 27.85
C VAL A 483 18.28 18.67 28.24
N VAL A 484 18.39 18.04 29.41
CA VAL A 484 19.64 17.42 29.86
C VAL A 484 19.54 15.93 29.58
N ALA A 485 20.33 15.44 28.62
CA ALA A 485 20.40 14.03 28.29
C ALA A 485 21.77 13.49 28.73
N LYS A 486 21.78 12.57 29.70
CA LYS A 486 23.02 12.02 30.29
C LYS A 486 24.00 13.10 30.80
N GLY A 487 23.49 14.15 31.42
CA GLY A 487 24.29 15.26 31.96
C GLY A 487 24.73 16.30 30.92
N ILE A 488 24.42 16.11 29.64
CA ILE A 488 24.81 17.03 28.56
C ILE A 488 23.59 17.89 28.15
N PRO A 489 23.72 19.23 28.13
CA PRO A 489 22.70 20.12 27.58
C PRO A 489 22.50 19.84 26.09
N LYS A 490 21.25 19.62 25.68
CA LYS A 490 20.87 19.38 24.29
C LYS A 490 19.59 20.13 23.97
N LYS A 491 19.50 20.65 22.74
CA LYS A 491 18.25 21.15 22.16
C LYS A 491 17.47 19.98 21.55
N GLU A 492 16.28 19.72 22.07
CA GLU A 492 15.33 18.75 21.53
C GLU A 492 14.28 19.47 20.69
N LEU A 493 14.08 19.01 19.45
CA LEU A 493 13.06 19.53 18.55
C LEU A 493 11.68 18.96 18.91
N MET A 494 10.77 19.82 19.37
CA MET A 494 9.38 19.48 19.65
C MET A 494 8.53 19.65 18.39
N ASN A 495 8.30 18.55 17.67
CA ASN A 495 7.51 18.50 16.44
C ASN A 495 6.44 17.40 16.57
N ASN A 496 5.55 17.52 17.54
CA ASN A 496 4.45 16.62 17.86
C ASN A 496 3.06 17.21 17.55
N SER A 497 3.01 18.38 16.89
CA SER A 497 1.77 19.03 16.48
C SER A 497 1.64 19.17 14.96
N ARG A 498 0.43 19.48 14.50
CA ARG A 498 0.11 19.90 13.13
C ARG A 498 -0.79 21.12 13.17
N LYS A 499 -0.64 21.97 12.15
CA LYS A 499 -1.49 23.14 11.97
C LYS A 499 -2.90 22.68 11.59
N LEU A 500 -3.90 23.25 12.25
CA LEU A 500 -5.32 23.07 11.94
C LEU A 500 -5.71 23.93 10.74
N PRO A 501 -6.66 23.49 9.89
CA PRO A 501 -7.16 24.29 8.78
C PRO A 501 -8.08 25.43 9.26
N HIS A 502 -8.65 25.31 10.45
CA HIS A 502 -9.46 26.31 11.11
C HIS A 502 -9.07 26.41 12.59
N PRO A 503 -9.01 27.62 13.19
CA PRO A 503 -8.73 27.80 14.61
C PRO A 503 -9.60 26.90 15.51
N ALA A 504 -8.99 26.28 16.52
CA ALA A 504 -9.71 25.44 17.48
C ALA A 504 -10.69 26.27 18.33
N LYS A 505 -11.87 25.71 18.60
CA LYS A 505 -12.87 26.25 19.51
C LYS A 505 -12.53 25.83 20.93
N TRP A 506 -11.78 26.67 21.63
CA TRP A 506 -11.33 26.39 22.98
C TRP A 506 -12.44 26.57 24.03
N ILE A 507 -12.62 25.56 24.88
CA ILE A 507 -13.54 25.58 26.01
C ILE A 507 -12.72 25.54 27.30
N TYR A 508 -12.95 26.51 28.19
CA TYR A 508 -12.27 26.66 29.49
C TYR A 508 -10.74 26.82 29.45
N ARG A 509 -10.16 27.22 28.31
CA ARG A 509 -8.72 27.55 28.22
C ARG A 509 -8.46 28.91 28.88
N PRO A 510 -7.62 28.99 29.93
CA PRO A 510 -7.25 30.27 30.54
C PRO A 510 -6.43 31.16 29.57
N GLU A 511 -6.56 32.47 29.71
CA GLU A 511 -5.79 33.44 28.90
C GLU A 511 -4.28 33.22 29.03
N SER A 512 -3.81 32.90 30.24
CA SER A 512 -2.40 32.64 30.56
C SER A 512 -1.81 31.40 29.87
N GLU A 513 -2.63 30.54 29.27
CA GLU A 513 -2.19 29.30 28.63
C GLU A 513 -2.17 29.38 27.10
N LYS A 514 -2.55 30.53 26.50
CA LYS A 514 -2.64 30.70 25.03
C LYS A 514 -1.33 30.47 24.28
N GLU A 515 -0.19 30.79 24.89
CA GLU A 515 1.13 30.55 24.27
C GLU A 515 1.50 29.06 24.19
N ASN A 516 1.03 28.26 25.14
CA ASN A 516 1.30 26.82 25.20
C ASN A 516 0.26 25.98 24.46
N PHE A 517 -0.96 26.51 24.38
CA PHE A 517 -2.13 25.90 23.75
C PHE A 517 -2.71 26.89 22.74
N ALA A 518 -2.08 26.98 21.57
CA ALA A 518 -2.44 27.89 20.50
C ALA A 518 -3.77 27.48 19.83
N ASP A 519 -4.38 28.42 19.11
CA ASP A 519 -5.63 28.19 18.38
C ASP A 519 -5.41 27.29 17.15
N ASP A 520 -4.30 27.49 16.45
CA ASP A 520 -4.08 26.88 15.13
C ASP A 520 -3.37 25.53 15.18
N TYR A 521 -3.14 24.93 16.35
CA TYR A 521 -2.34 23.72 16.47
C TYR A 521 -2.95 22.70 17.42
N MET A 522 -2.94 21.44 16.99
CA MET A 522 -3.19 20.31 17.87
C MET A 522 -2.16 19.20 17.67
N THR A 523 -2.11 18.26 18.60
CA THR A 523 -1.20 17.11 18.53
C THR A 523 -1.45 16.33 17.24
N LYS A 524 -0.42 15.82 16.57
CA LYS A 524 -0.61 15.03 15.35
C LYS A 524 -1.56 13.88 15.64
N GLN A 525 -2.47 13.61 14.72
CA GLN A 525 -3.35 12.47 14.80
C GLN A 525 -2.95 11.41 13.77
N ALA A 526 -3.48 10.22 13.96
CA ALA A 526 -3.47 9.12 13.02
C ALA A 526 -4.88 8.54 12.93
N TRP A 527 -5.15 7.86 11.83
CA TRP A 527 -6.29 6.99 11.65
C TRP A 527 -5.99 5.61 12.26
N TRP A 528 -6.93 5.16 13.07
CA TRP A 528 -6.91 3.85 13.70
C TRP A 528 -8.23 3.13 13.46
N LEU A 529 -8.22 1.82 13.61
CA LEU A 529 -9.41 1.01 13.69
C LEU A 529 -9.72 0.65 15.14
N SER A 530 -11.02 0.61 15.46
CA SER A 530 -11.56 0.17 16.73
C SER A 530 -11.01 -1.21 17.10
N LYS A 531 -10.68 -1.40 18.37
CA LYS A 531 -10.06 -2.65 18.82
C LYS A 531 -11.10 -3.76 18.90
N GLU A 532 -12.35 -3.38 19.17
CA GLU A 532 -13.53 -4.25 19.14
C GLU A 532 -13.78 -4.74 17.71
N TYR A 533 -13.71 -3.86 16.71
CA TYR A 533 -13.86 -4.25 15.31
C TYR A 533 -12.78 -5.24 14.88
N ILE A 534 -11.51 -4.96 15.19
CA ILE A 534 -10.39 -5.86 14.87
C ILE A 534 -10.50 -7.20 15.58
N TYR A 535 -11.03 -7.21 16.82
CA TYR A 535 -11.30 -8.42 17.55
C TYR A 535 -12.31 -9.33 16.84
N GLU A 536 -13.38 -8.76 16.27
CA GLU A 536 -14.35 -9.55 15.48
C GLU A 536 -13.71 -10.14 14.21
N GLN A 537 -12.73 -9.45 13.59
CA GLN A 537 -12.05 -9.97 12.39
C GLN A 537 -11.15 -11.19 12.63
N ILE A 538 -10.75 -11.40 13.89
CA ILE A 538 -9.86 -12.51 14.29
C ILE A 538 -10.56 -13.57 15.13
N LYS A 539 -11.88 -13.45 15.33
CA LYS A 539 -12.64 -14.27 16.26
C LYS A 539 -12.67 -15.75 15.89
N ASP A 540 -12.56 -16.06 14.60
CA ASP A 540 -12.45 -17.42 14.08
C ASP A 540 -11.11 -18.10 14.40
N LEU A 541 -10.12 -17.35 14.91
CA LEU A 541 -8.85 -17.91 15.39
C LEU A 541 -8.86 -18.22 16.90
N LEU A 542 -9.85 -17.71 17.65
CA LEU A 542 -9.91 -17.79 19.12
C LEU A 542 -10.73 -18.98 19.57
#